data_AF-A0A6A2YU99-F1
#
_entry.id   AF-A0A6A2YU99-F1
#
_cell.length_a   1.000
_cell.length_b   1.000
_cell.length_c   1.000
_cell.angle_alpha   90.00
_cell.angle_beta   90.00
_cell.angle_gamma   90.00
#
_symmetry.space_group_name_H-M   'P 1'
#
loop_
_entity.id
_entity.type
_entity.pdbx_description
1 polymer ?
#
loop_
_entity_poly.entity_id
_entity_poly.type
_entity_poly.pdbx_seq_one_letter_code
_entity_poly.pdbx_strand_id
1 'polypeptide(L)'
;MKAGGCKESFVAWENCVDEAKKNDDYIAAKCMAVTAALRRCMEDHADYYEPILRAEKAAHEEAIRELEKEKAAKEESERNSGCMKDLEKKMRWLLLLFYSLPGILNFKCF
;
A
#
# COMPACT_ATOMS: atom_id res chain seq x y z
N MET A 1 -28.19 2.48 5.82
CA MET A 1 -28.47 2.25 4.39
C MET A 1 -29.76 1.46 4.10
N LYS A 2 -30.42 0.84 5.09
CA LYS A 2 -31.73 0.15 4.88
C LYS A 2 -32.94 1.09 4.74
N ALA A 3 -32.71 2.39 4.78
CA ALA A 3 -33.67 3.47 4.55
C ALA A 3 -33.15 4.40 3.45
N GLY A 4 -34.07 5.14 2.81
CA GLY A 4 -33.77 6.02 1.68
C GLY A 4 -33.92 5.35 0.31
N GLY A 5 -33.64 6.11 -0.75
CA GLY A 5 -33.86 5.71 -2.15
C GLY A 5 -33.00 4.52 -2.61
N CYS A 6 -31.90 4.23 -1.93
CA CYS A 6 -30.95 3.17 -2.32
C CYS A 6 -31.12 1.86 -1.56
N LYS A 7 -32.27 1.64 -0.92
CA LYS A 7 -32.53 0.42 -0.13
C LYS A 7 -32.36 -0.85 -0.97
N GLU A 8 -32.87 -0.89 -2.20
CA GLU A 8 -32.79 -2.08 -3.06
C GLU A 8 -31.34 -2.40 -3.44
N SER A 9 -30.57 -1.39 -3.84
CA SER A 9 -29.14 -1.52 -4.11
C SER A 9 -28.36 -2.00 -2.89
N PHE A 10 -28.75 -1.55 -1.69
CA PHE A 10 -28.12 -1.99 -0.45
C PHE A 10 -28.42 -3.45 -0.12
N VAL A 11 -29.67 -3.89 -0.31
CA VAL A 11 -30.05 -5.31 -0.12
C VAL A 11 -29.34 -6.21 -1.13
N ALA A 12 -29.21 -5.77 -2.39
CA ALA A 12 -28.44 -6.51 -3.40
C ALA A 12 -26.97 -6.69 -2.99
N TRP A 13 -26.37 -5.63 -2.40
CA TRP A 13 -25.02 -5.70 -1.86
C TRP A 13 -24.92 -6.67 -0.67
N GLU A 14 -25.86 -6.61 0.30
CA GLU A 14 -25.90 -7.54 1.44
C GLU A 14 -26.00 -8.99 0.96
N ASN A 15 -26.89 -9.28 0.00
CA ASN A 15 -27.04 -10.62 -0.57
C ASN A 15 -25.73 -11.10 -1.22
N CYS A 16 -25.04 -10.24 -1.97
CA CYS A 16 -23.74 -10.59 -2.56
C CYS A 16 -22.70 -10.90 -1.48
N VAL A 17 -22.63 -10.10 -0.40
CA VAL A 17 -21.71 -10.32 0.72
C VAL A 17 -22.02 -11.65 1.42
N ASP A 18 -23.29 -11.95 1.64
CA ASP A 18 -23.70 -13.18 2.31
C ASP A 18 -23.43 -14.41 1.44
N GLU A 19 -23.63 -14.33 0.12
CA GLU A 19 -23.23 -15.37 -0.82
C GLU A 19 -21.71 -15.57 -0.85
N ALA A 20 -20.94 -14.49 -0.92
CA ALA A 20 -19.49 -14.55 -0.92
C ALA A 20 -18.95 -15.19 0.37
N LYS A 21 -19.53 -14.86 1.54
CA LYS A 21 -19.18 -15.50 2.82
C LYS A 21 -19.51 -16.99 2.84
N LYS A 22 -20.66 -17.41 2.28
CA LYS A 22 -21.05 -18.82 2.24
C LYS A 22 -20.12 -19.66 1.37
N ASN A 23 -19.54 -19.05 0.33
CA ASN A 23 -18.67 -19.71 -0.62
C ASN A 23 -17.17 -19.49 -0.32
N ASP A 24 -16.83 -18.82 0.79
CA ASP A 24 -15.46 -18.37 1.11
C ASP A 24 -14.79 -17.56 -0.02
N ASP A 25 -15.58 -16.83 -0.81
CA ASP A 25 -15.10 -15.96 -1.88
C ASP A 25 -14.48 -14.66 -1.32
N TYR A 26 -13.52 -14.09 -2.05
CA TYR A 26 -13.01 -12.75 -1.74
C TYR A 26 -14.07 -11.68 -2.06
N ILE A 27 -14.80 -11.25 -1.03
CA ILE A 27 -15.96 -10.34 -1.10
C ILE A 27 -15.66 -9.10 -1.95
N ALA A 28 -14.50 -8.47 -1.78
CA ALA A 28 -14.17 -7.23 -2.48
C ALA A 28 -14.07 -7.42 -4.00
N ALA A 29 -13.60 -8.57 -4.47
CA ALA A 29 -13.62 -8.89 -5.91
C ALA A 29 -15.01 -9.33 -6.38
N LYS A 30 -15.66 -10.22 -5.62
CA LYS A 30 -16.96 -10.79 -5.98
C LYS A 30 -18.08 -9.73 -6.07
N CYS A 31 -18.11 -8.80 -5.13
CA CYS A 31 -19.17 -7.81 -4.97
C CYS A 31 -18.80 -6.42 -5.48
N MET A 32 -17.69 -6.27 -6.20
CA MET A 32 -17.22 -4.98 -6.71
C MET A 32 -18.30 -4.25 -7.53
N ALA A 33 -18.92 -4.93 -8.49
CA ALA A 33 -19.93 -4.34 -9.37
C ALA A 33 -21.18 -3.88 -8.59
N VAL A 34 -21.65 -4.68 -7.64
CA VAL A 34 -22.82 -4.36 -6.81
C VAL A 34 -22.50 -3.22 -5.83
N THR A 35 -21.27 -3.19 -5.30
CA THR A 35 -20.78 -2.10 -4.44
C THR A 35 -20.69 -0.79 -5.22
N ALA A 36 -20.21 -0.82 -6.47
CA ALA A 36 -20.17 0.34 -7.35
C ALA A 36 -21.58 0.84 -7.70
N ALA A 37 -22.53 -0.06 -7.94
CA ALA A 37 -23.93 0.30 -8.19
C ALA A 37 -24.59 0.96 -6.96
N LEU A 38 -24.34 0.42 -5.75
CA LEU A 38 -24.81 1.02 -4.50
C LEU A 38 -24.23 2.43 -4.31
N ARG A 39 -22.92 2.58 -4.50
CA ARG A 39 -22.26 3.88 -4.37
C ARG A 39 -22.83 4.91 -5.35
N ARG A 40 -23.00 4.55 -6.63
CA ARG A 40 -23.60 5.45 -7.62
C ARG A 40 -25.00 5.92 -7.20
N CYS A 41 -25.84 5.01 -6.72
CA CYS A 41 -27.14 5.38 -6.18
C CYS A 41 -27.01 6.40 -5.03
N MET A 42 -26.05 6.20 -4.12
CA MET A 42 -25.83 7.16 -3.03
C MET A 42 -25.38 8.52 -3.53
N GLU A 43 -24.52 8.56 -4.54
CA GLU A 43 -24.05 9.80 -5.18
C GLU A 43 -25.20 10.54 -5.89
N ASP A 44 -26.11 9.83 -6.55
CA ASP A 44 -27.31 10.41 -7.18
C ASP A 44 -28.32 10.95 -6.14
N HIS A 45 -28.27 10.41 -4.91
CA HIS A 45 -29.07 10.82 -3.76
C HIS A 45 -28.19 11.46 -2.67
N ALA A 46 -27.19 12.25 -3.09
CA ALA A 46 -26.19 12.80 -2.18
C ALA A 46 -26.80 13.70 -1.09
N ASP A 47 -27.92 14.35 -1.33
CA ASP A 47 -28.63 15.17 -0.33
C ASP A 47 -29.03 14.37 0.91
N TYR A 48 -29.42 13.11 0.74
CA TYR A 48 -29.75 12.20 1.83
C TYR A 48 -28.53 11.48 2.41
N TYR A 49 -27.54 11.14 1.57
CA TYR A 49 -26.37 10.32 1.96
C TYR A 49 -25.09 11.12 2.21
N GLU A 50 -25.13 12.46 2.16
CA GLU A 50 -23.97 13.36 2.28
C GLU A 50 -23.01 13.01 3.44
N PRO A 51 -23.50 12.74 4.67
CA PRO A 51 -22.59 12.47 5.79
C PRO A 51 -21.76 11.21 5.58
N ILE A 52 -22.33 10.20 4.91
CA ILE A 52 -21.67 8.92 4.65
C ILE A 52 -20.70 9.07 3.49
N LEU A 53 -21.10 9.76 2.43
CA LEU A 53 -20.22 10.02 1.28
C LEU A 53 -18.99 10.85 1.67
N ARG A 54 -19.16 11.84 2.56
CA ARG A 54 -18.05 12.63 3.10
C ARG A 54 -17.09 11.76 3.92
N ALA A 55 -17.63 10.91 4.80
CA ALA A 55 -16.81 10.01 5.61
C ALA A 55 -16.04 9.00 4.74
N GLU A 56 -16.68 8.44 3.71
CA GLU A 56 -16.04 7.53 2.75
C GLU A 56 -14.90 8.22 2.00
N LYS A 57 -15.14 9.44 1.50
CA LYS A 57 -14.11 10.23 0.80
C LYS A 57 -12.91 10.52 1.71
N ALA A 58 -13.16 10.96 2.95
CA ALA A 58 -12.09 11.26 3.90
C ALA A 58 -11.24 10.02 4.23
N ALA A 59 -11.89 8.88 4.46
CA ALA A 59 -11.21 7.61 4.71
C ALA A 59 -10.39 7.15 3.50
N HIS A 60 -10.91 7.33 2.27
CA HIS A 60 -10.20 7.00 1.05
C HIS A 60 -8.94 7.87 0.87
N GLU A 61 -9.05 9.18 1.07
CA GLU A 61 -7.91 10.10 1.02
C GLU A 61 -6.87 9.79 2.09
N GLU A 62 -7.29 9.39 3.29
CA GLU A 62 -6.38 8.94 4.35
C GLU A 62 -5.63 7.68 3.97
N ALA A 63 -6.32 6.66 3.45
CA ALA A 63 -5.69 5.43 2.98
C ALA A 63 -4.65 5.70 1.87
N ILE A 64 -4.94 6.62 0.94
CA ILE A 64 -3.98 7.03 -0.10
C ILE A 64 -2.73 7.66 0.55
N ARG A 65 -2.90 8.59 1.50
CA ARG A 65 -1.77 9.25 2.17
C ARG A 65 -0.88 8.24 2.91
N GLU A 66 -1.47 7.28 3.61
CA GLU A 66 -0.69 6.25 4.30
C GLU A 66 0.06 5.33 3.32
N LEU A 67 -0.59 4.92 2.23
CA LEU A 67 0.06 4.14 1.16
C LEU A 67 1.24 4.91 0.52
N GLU A 68 1.12 6.22 0.33
CA GLU A 68 2.19 7.07 -0.18
C GLU A 68 3.37 7.17 0.80
N LYS A 69 3.10 7.32 2.10
CA LYS A 69 4.15 7.31 3.14
C LYS A 69 4.86 5.96 3.20
N GLU A 70 4.12 4.86 3.16
CA GLU A 70 4.70 3.51 3.15
C GLU A 70 5.60 3.29 1.92
N LYS A 71 5.17 3.74 0.73
CA LYS A 71 5.98 3.68 -0.49
C LYS A 71 7.26 4.50 -0.35
N ALA A 72 7.16 5.74 0.11
CA ALA A 72 8.33 6.60 0.31
C ALA A 72 9.33 6.00 1.32
N ALA A 73 8.84 5.48 2.45
CA ALA A 73 9.67 4.82 3.45
C ALA A 73 10.35 3.55 2.90
N LYS A 74 9.62 2.76 2.09
CA LYS A 74 10.17 1.57 1.44
C LYS A 74 11.26 1.94 0.43
N GLU A 75 11.03 2.93 -0.42
CA GLU A 75 12.02 3.44 -1.37
C GLU A 75 13.28 3.99 -0.68
N GLU A 76 13.13 4.69 0.44
CA GLU A 76 14.26 5.16 1.25
C GLU A 76 15.04 3.98 1.87
N SER A 77 14.34 2.97 2.39
CA SER A 77 14.97 1.78 2.96
C SER A 77 15.75 0.96 1.91
N GLU A 78 15.20 0.85 0.70
CA GLU A 78 15.85 0.17 -0.43
C GLU A 78 17.07 0.97 -0.91
N ARG A 79 16.98 2.30 -0.95
CA ARG A 79 18.09 3.20 -1.30
C ARG A 79 19.22 3.13 -0.28
N ASN A 80 18.90 3.16 1.01
CA ASN A 80 19.88 3.02 2.09
C ASN A 80 20.51 1.63 2.12
N SER A 81 19.76 0.56 1.87
CA SER A 81 20.29 -0.80 1.72
C SER A 81 21.23 -0.91 0.51
N GLY A 82 20.87 -0.29 -0.62
CA GLY A 82 21.72 -0.22 -1.81
C GLY A 82 23.04 0.51 -1.54
N CYS A 83 22.98 1.66 -0.89
CA CYS A 83 24.15 2.45 -0.49
C CYS A 83 25.06 1.67 0.49
N MET A 84 24.47 0.99 1.49
CA MET A 84 25.21 0.17 2.46
C MET A 84 25.98 -0.96 1.77
N LYS A 85 25.32 -1.67 0.83
CA LYS A 85 25.95 -2.75 0.05
C LYS A 85 27.05 -2.24 -0.88
N ASP A 86 26.89 -1.05 -1.45
CA ASP A 86 27.91 -0.42 -2.29
C ASP A 86 29.14 0.00 -1.47
N LEU A 87 28.93 0.56 -0.27
CA LEU A 87 29.99 0.90 0.67
C LEU A 87 30.74 -0.34 1.15
N GLU A 88 30.04 -1.43 1.48
CA GLU A 88 30.65 -2.71 1.87
C GLU A 88 31.53 -3.28 0.74
N LYS A 89 31.04 -3.27 -0.51
CA LYS A 89 31.82 -3.72 -1.67
C LYS A 89 33.05 -2.86 -1.90
N LYS A 90 32.94 -1.53 -1.79
CA LYS A 90 34.07 -0.60 -1.88
C LYS A 90 35.10 -0.87 -0.80
N MET A 91 34.65 -1.07 0.45
CA MET A 91 35.53 -1.39 1.57
C MET A 91 36.24 -2.74 1.37
N ARG A 92 35.51 -3.76 0.92
CA ARG A 92 36.09 -5.08 0.60
C ARG A 92 37.10 -5.01 -0.55
N TRP A 93 36.81 -4.23 -1.59
CA TRP A 93 37.71 -4.04 -2.72
C TRP A 93 38.99 -3.31 -2.32
N LEU A 94 38.89 -2.25 -1.49
CA LEU A 94 40.05 -1.54 -0.94
C LEU A 94 40.92 -2.45 -0.08
N LEU A 95 40.33 -3.32 0.75
CA LEU A 95 41.07 -4.30 1.55
C LEU A 95 41.77 -5.34 0.67
N LEU A 96 41.12 -5.81 -0.40
CA LEU A 96 41.74 -6.74 -1.35
C LEU A 96 42.90 -6.10 -2.11
N LEU A 97 42.81 -4.82 -2.50
CA LEU A 97 43.93 -4.10 -3.08
C LEU A 97 45.11 -3.99 -2.10
N PHE A 98 44.82 -3.77 -0.82
CA PHE A 98 45.85 -3.69 0.22
C PHE A 98 46.57 -5.03 0.45
N TYR A 99 45.85 -6.15 0.40
CA TYR A 99 46.40 -7.50 0.60
C TYR A 99 46.98 -8.16 -0.67
N SER A 100 46.58 -7.71 -1.86
CA SER A 100 47.04 -8.24 -3.15
C SER A 100 48.25 -7.50 -3.74
N LEU A 101 48.86 -6.56 -3.00
CA LEU A 101 50.20 -6.05 -3.30
C LEU A 101 51.25 -6.94 -2.59
N PRO A 102 51.81 -7.98 -3.25
CA PRO A 102 52.99 -8.66 -2.73
C PRO A 102 54.18 -7.72 -2.84
N GLY A 103 54.60 -7.23 -1.68
CA GLY A 103 55.83 -6.47 -1.52
C GLY A 103 55.61 -4.97 -1.68
N ILE A 104 55.80 -4.25 -0.58
CA ILE A 104 56.87 -3.26 -0.43
C ILE A 104 56.75 -2.66 0.99
N LEU A 105 57.84 -2.83 1.76
CA LEU A 105 58.27 -2.07 2.96
C LEU A 105 57.44 -2.31 4.24
N ASN A 106 57.90 -3.12 5.20
CA ASN A 106 58.98 -2.77 6.15
C ASN A 106 58.83 -1.33 6.69
N PHE A 107 57.80 -1.11 7.51
CA PHE A 107 57.61 0.12 8.25
C PHE A 107 58.45 0.07 9.53
N LYS A 108 59.71 0.47 9.41
CA LYS A 108 60.52 0.97 10.53
C LYS A 108 60.24 2.46 10.63
N CYS A 109 59.27 2.83 11.46
CA CYS A 109 59.12 4.21 11.95
C CYS A 109 59.60 4.27 13.40
N PHE A 110 60.35 5.34 13.64
CA PHE A 110 61.12 5.73 14.83
C PHE A 110 60.32 5.69 16.13
#